data_AF-A0AAV5MTF5-F1
#
_entry.id   AF-A0AAV5MTF5-F1
#
_cell.length_a   1.000
_cell.length_b   1.000
_cell.length_c   1.000
_cell.angle_alpha   90.00
_cell.angle_beta   90.00
_cell.angle_gamma   90.00
#
_symmetry.space_group_name_H-M   'P 1'
#
loop_
_entity.id
_entity.type
_entity.pdbx_description
1 polymer ?
#
loop_
_entity_poly.entity_id
_entity_poly.type
_entity_poly.pdbx_seq_one_letter_code
_entity_poly.pdbx_strand_id
1 'polypeptide(L)'
;YLKNIIYLFQVVPPDQARTIYKALKEKGLPVALVEYEGEQHGFRKAENIQFTLEQQMVFFARLIGHFNVADPITPIKIDNFD
;
A
#
# COMPACT_ATOMS: atom_id res chain seq x y z
N TYR A 1 9.35 -2.37 -17.14
CA TYR A 1 8.93 -3.19 -16.00
C TYR A 1 9.21 -2.43 -14.71
N LEU A 2 8.26 -1.61 -14.25
CA LEU A 2 8.39 -0.87 -12.99
C LEU A 2 7.16 -1.18 -12.16
N LYS A 3 7.38 -1.66 -10.94
CA LYS A 3 6.36 -2.05 -9.96
C LYS A 3 6.51 -1.11 -8.77
N ASN A 4 5.60 -0.16 -8.61
CA ASN A 4 5.67 0.79 -7.49
C ASN A 4 4.91 0.24 -6.30
N ILE A 5 5.44 0.49 -5.10
CA ILE A 5 4.99 -0.06 -3.82
C ILE A 5 4.69 1.11 -2.90
N ILE A 6 3.64 0.97 -2.08
CA ILE A 6 3.25 1.97 -1.11
C ILE A 6 4.30 2.03 0.02
N TYR A 7 5.14 3.07 -0.01
CA TYR A 7 5.85 3.61 1.13
C TYR A 7 5.85 5.15 1.02
N LEU A 8 5.47 5.83 2.10
CA LEU A 8 5.63 7.28 2.18
C LEU A 8 7.13 7.62 2.22
N PHE A 9 7.54 8.42 1.25
CA PHE A 9 8.82 9.13 1.08
C PHE A 9 10.04 8.39 0.48
N GLN A 10 10.56 9.07 -0.56
CA GLN A 10 11.79 8.87 -1.33
C GLN A 10 11.80 7.69 -2.33
N VAL A 11 12.47 7.91 -3.48
CA VAL A 11 12.51 7.01 -4.63
C VAL A 11 13.08 5.65 -4.21
N VAL A 12 12.21 4.65 -4.05
CA VAL A 12 12.59 3.25 -3.79
C VAL A 12 12.42 2.45 -5.09
N PRO A 13 13.48 1.79 -5.60
CA PRO A 13 13.36 0.86 -6.72
C PRO A 13 12.34 -0.26 -6.42
N PRO A 14 11.59 -0.75 -7.42
CA PRO A 14 10.62 -1.82 -7.27
C PRO A 14 11.08 -3.03 -6.47
N ASP A 15 12.30 -3.51 -6.76
CA ASP A 15 12.86 -4.70 -6.11
C ASP A 15 13.18 -4.44 -4.64
N GLN A 16 13.58 -3.21 -4.30
CA GLN A 16 13.83 -2.83 -2.91
C GLN A 16 12.53 -2.83 -2.11
N ALA A 17 11.42 -2.35 -2.68
CA ALA A 17 10.18 -2.32 -1.93
C ALA A 17 9.54 -3.71 -1.76
N ARG A 18 9.77 -4.65 -2.70
CA ARG A 18 9.43 -6.08 -2.49
C ARG A 18 10.24 -6.70 -1.36
N THR A 19 11.50 -6.30 -1.27
CA THR A 19 12.43 -6.75 -0.22
C THR A 19 11.95 -6.25 1.14
N ILE A 20 11.55 -4.97 1.24
CA ILE A 20 10.98 -4.40 2.45
C ILE A 20 9.68 -5.11 2.85
N TYR A 21 8.76 -5.32 1.90
CA TYR A 21 7.52 -6.06 2.15
C TYR A 21 7.78 -7.45 2.74
N LYS A 22 8.66 -8.23 2.13
CA LYS A 22 9.02 -9.57 2.64
C LYS A 22 9.61 -9.48 4.05
N ALA A 23 10.56 -8.57 4.27
CA ALA A 23 11.20 -8.41 5.57
C ALA A 23 10.21 -8.01 6.68
N LEU A 24 9.23 -7.14 6.39
CA LEU A 24 8.17 -6.81 7.34
C LEU A 24 7.23 -7.99 7.58
N LYS A 25 6.84 -8.68 6.52
CA LYS A 25 5.95 -9.84 6.60
C LYS A 25 6.55 -10.94 7.44
N GLU A 26 7.82 -11.27 7.22
CA GLU A 26 8.58 -12.27 8.00
C GLU A 26 8.74 -11.87 9.46
N LYS A 27 8.80 -10.57 9.76
CA LYS A 27 8.83 -10.04 11.13
C LYS A 27 7.45 -10.06 11.82
N GLY A 28 6.40 -10.52 11.15
CA GLY A 28 5.04 -10.54 11.70
C GLY A 28 4.40 -9.16 11.80
N LEU A 29 4.92 -8.15 11.09
CA LEU A 29 4.38 -6.79 11.11
C LEU A 29 3.26 -6.64 10.08
N PRO A 30 2.17 -5.91 10.42
CA PRO A 30 1.11 -5.57 9.47
C PRO A 30 1.68 -4.88 8.24
N VAL A 31 1.46 -5.47 7.06
CA VAL A 31 2.00 -4.94 5.81
C VAL A 31 1.11 -5.29 4.62
N ALA A 32 0.99 -4.37 3.67
CA ALA A 32 0.30 -4.58 2.41
C ALA A 32 1.17 -4.10 1.25
N LEU A 33 1.07 -4.79 0.12
CA LEU A 33 1.82 -4.49 -1.11
C LEU A 33 0.84 -4.37 -2.28
N VAL A 34 0.80 -3.20 -2.89
CA VAL A 34 0.08 -2.94 -4.15
C VAL A 34 1.10 -2.58 -5.21
N GLU A 35 1.00 -3.19 -6.40
CA GLU A 35 1.88 -2.92 -7.54
C GLU A 35 1.06 -2.40 -8.73
N TYR A 36 1.45 -1.23 -9.27
CA TYR A 36 0.81 -0.66 -10.46
C TYR A 36 1.67 -0.83 -11.70
N GLU A 37 1.10 -1.43 -12.74
CA GLU A 37 1.75 -1.57 -14.05
C GLU A 37 1.71 -0.26 -14.84
N GLY A 38 2.85 0.11 -15.43
CA GLY A 38 2.97 1.29 -16.30
C GLY A 38 3.02 2.63 -15.57
N GLU A 39 3.00 2.63 -14.24
CA GLU A 39 3.25 3.82 -13.42
C GLU A 39 4.73 3.91 -13.02
N GLN A 40 5.19 5.13 -12.75
CA GLN A 40 6.49 5.40 -12.13
C GLN A 40 6.26 6.13 -10.79
N HIS A 41 7.34 6.67 -10.22
CA HIS A 41 7.23 7.54 -9.07
C HIS A 41 6.40 8.79 -9.41
N GLY A 42 5.46 9.15 -8.52
CA GLY A 42 4.51 10.24 -8.76
C GLY A 42 3.41 9.83 -9.75
N PHE A 43 2.55 8.89 -9.33
CA PHE A 43 1.43 8.35 -10.12
C PHE A 43 0.79 9.40 -11.02
N ARG A 44 0.56 9.05 -12.29
CA ARG A 44 -0.04 9.97 -13.27
C ARG A 44 -1.50 9.68 -13.55
N LYS A 45 -1.93 8.42 -13.42
CA LYS A 45 -3.34 8.04 -13.59
C LYS A 45 -4.12 8.39 -12.33
N ALA A 46 -5.20 9.15 -12.51
CA ALA A 46 -6.06 9.59 -11.41
C ALA A 46 -6.63 8.41 -10.62
N GLU A 47 -6.93 7.30 -11.30
CA GLU A 47 -7.47 6.07 -10.71
C GLU A 47 -6.48 5.44 -9.73
N ASN A 48 -5.18 5.43 -10.06
CA ASN A 48 -4.14 4.88 -9.20
C ASN A 48 -3.86 5.79 -8.00
N ILE A 49 -3.96 7.11 -8.18
CA ILE A 49 -3.87 8.08 -7.09
C ILE A 49 -5.03 7.86 -6.12
N GLN A 50 -6.26 7.86 -6.63
CA GLN A 50 -7.47 7.67 -5.84
C GLN A 50 -7.42 6.35 -5.07
N PHE A 51 -7.18 5.23 -5.77
CA PHE A 51 -7.10 3.92 -5.13
C PHE A 51 -6.02 3.90 -4.04
N THR A 52 -4.83 4.47 -4.30
CA THR A 52 -3.76 4.49 -3.29
C THR A 52 -4.18 5.26 -2.05
N LEU A 53 -4.80 6.42 -2.21
CA LEU A 53 -5.26 7.26 -1.09
C LEU A 53 -6.36 6.56 -0.29
N GLU A 54 -7.33 5.95 -0.98
CA GLU A 54 -8.40 5.17 -0.35
C GLU A 54 -7.83 4.02 0.48
N GLN A 55 -6.90 3.24 -0.08
CA GLN A 55 -6.30 2.11 0.63
C GLN A 55 -5.40 2.56 1.79
N GLN A 56 -4.68 3.68 1.66
CA GLN A 56 -3.93 4.25 2.78
C GLN A 56 -4.85 4.68 3.92
N MET A 57 -5.95 5.35 3.60
CA MET A 57 -6.95 5.76 4.59
C MET A 57 -7.52 4.53 5.31
N VAL A 58 -7.94 3.51 4.56
CA VAL A 58 -8.45 2.26 5.12
C VAL A 58 -7.40 1.55 5.98
N PHE A 59 -6.14 1.49 5.54
CA PHE A 59 -5.05 0.88 6.30
C PHE A 59 -4.88 1.56 7.66
N PHE A 60 -4.78 2.90 7.69
CA PHE A 60 -4.63 3.64 8.95
C PHE A 60 -5.89 3.57 9.83
N ALA A 61 -7.09 3.66 9.24
CA ALA A 61 -8.34 3.54 9.96
C ALA A 61 -8.47 2.19 10.67
N ARG A 62 -8.12 1.09 9.98
CA ARG A 62 -8.19 -0.27 10.54
C ARG A 62 -7.08 -0.53 11.55
N LEU A 63 -5.83 -0.14 11.24
CA LEU A 63 -4.65 -0.49 12.04
C LEU A 63 -4.46 0.40 13.27
N ILE A 64 -4.68 1.71 13.14
CA ILE A 64 -4.41 2.69 14.19
C ILE A 64 -5.70 3.20 14.81
N GLY A 65 -6.70 3.50 13.98
CA GLY A 65 -7.96 4.08 14.43
C GLY A 65 -8.95 3.07 15.03
N HIS A 66 -8.84 1.80 14.65
CA HIS A 66 -9.79 0.74 14.96
C HIS A 66 -11.25 1.08 14.57
N PHE A 67 -11.43 1.74 13.42
CA PHE A 67 -12.76 2.07 12.89
C PHE A 67 -12.87 1.80 11.38
N ASN A 68 -14.10 1.75 10.90
CA ASN A 68 -14.41 1.65 9.48
C ASN A 68 -14.59 3.04 8.87
N VAL A 69 -13.99 3.26 7.71
CA VAL A 69 -14.22 4.47 6.91
C VAL A 69 -15.68 4.55 6.47
N ALA A 70 -16.20 5.77 6.28
CA ALA A 70 -17.60 5.99 5.91
C ALA A 70 -17.91 5.50 4.48
N ASP A 71 -16.96 5.68 3.57
CA ASP A 71 -17.11 5.30 2.18
C ASP A 71 -17.03 3.77 2.00
N PRO A 72 -17.79 3.18 1.07
CA PRO A 72 -17.79 1.74 0.81
C PRO A 72 -16.56 1.32 0.01
N ILE A 73 -15.38 1.43 0.61
CA ILE A 73 -14.11 1.07 0.00
C ILE A 73 -13.84 -0.42 0.27
N THR A 74 -13.54 -1.19 -0.78
CA THR A 74 -13.08 -2.57 -0.61
C THR A 74 -11.64 -2.57 -0.12
N PRO A 75 -11.35 -3.09 1.10
CA PRO A 75 -10.01 -3.08 1.65
C PRO A 75 -9.11 -4.07 0.91
N ILE A 76 -7.87 -3.66 0.65
CA ILE A 76 -6.81 -4.62 0.36
C ILE A 76 -6.50 -5.47 1.59
N LYS A 77 -6.04 -6.70 1.34
CA LYS A 77 -5.54 -7.59 2.39
C LYS A 77 -4.31 -6.97 3.06
N ILE A 78 -4.30 -7.00 4.39
CA ILE A 78 -3.15 -6.65 5.21
C ILE A 78 -2.59 -7.96 5.78
N ASP A 79 -1.41 -8.36 5.29
CA ASP A 79 -0.72 -9.52 5.86
C ASP A 79 -0.35 -9.25 7.32
N ASN A 80 -0.42 -10.28 8.17
CA ASN A 80 -0.21 -10.21 9.61
C ASN A 80 -1.21 -9.33 10.37
N PHE A 81 -2.41 -9.13 9.82
CA PHE A 81 -3.52 -8.43 10.47
C PHE A 81 -4.87 -9.09 10.16
N ASP A 82 -5.08 -9.49 8.89
CA ASP A 82 -6.21 -10.31 8.42
C ASP A 82 -5.92 -11.82 8.53
#